data_AF-A0A956LME0-F1
#
_entry.id   AF-A0A956LME0-F1
#
_cell.length_a   1.000
_cell.length_b   1.000
_cell.length_c   1.000
_cell.angle_alpha   90.00
_cell.angle_beta   90.00
_cell.angle_gamma   90.00
#
_symmetry.space_group_name_H-M   'P 1'
#
loop_
_entity.id
_entity.type
_entity.pdbx_description
1 polymer ?
#
loop_
_entity_poly.entity_id
_entity_poly.type
_entity_poly.pdbx_seq_one_letter_code
_entity_poly.pdbx_strand_id
1 'polypeptide(L)'
;MHARLLGPILLALTLLPACKSSDPLGTPTDSGSDTGSTGASLSGVTTQTASSTTAGTGGSSSGDASSDAGTTQGVGECAVIECEGEVLACGDCVDNDSDGKVDLADPECVGPCDDLEDTFATGLPGDNMDACNQDCFFDGNSGSGDDKCTWNLKCDPANPGGDDCPYDPDFKNCPETQSEECLMNCAVPSGCDCFGCCTVQVGDISYDIYIGDADCSIATIDQCQSCTKTLDCDDECEPEKCELCFGQDPEDLPPGCDGGECPEGVQTCTIDSMGGSECAAGYYCFLGCCELAPG
;
A
#
# COMPACT_ATOMS: atom_id res chain seq x y z
N MET A 1 40.25 45.64 -2.42
CA MET A 1 40.21 46.78 -1.48
C MET A 1 39.36 47.89 -2.08
N HIS A 2 38.04 47.86 -1.87
CA HIS A 2 37.15 49.00 -2.08
C HIS A 2 36.07 48.92 -1.00
N ALA A 3 36.21 49.78 0.01
CA ALA A 3 35.26 49.96 1.08
C ALA A 3 34.12 50.87 0.60
N ARG A 4 32.87 50.49 0.88
CA ARG A 4 31.76 51.44 1.03
C ARG A 4 30.98 51.09 2.30
N LEU A 5 30.83 52.11 3.11
CA LEU A 5 30.23 52.16 4.44
C LEU A 5 28.86 52.86 4.34
N LEU A 6 27.98 52.59 5.33
CA LEU A 6 26.73 53.30 5.71
C LEU A 6 25.47 52.91 4.91
N GLY A 7 24.32 52.57 5.50
CA GLY A 7 23.84 52.64 6.90
C GLY A 7 22.49 51.91 7.05
N PRO A 8 21.87 51.91 8.25
CA PRO A 8 20.84 50.95 8.65
C PRO A 8 19.42 51.34 8.22
N ILE A 9 18.62 50.34 7.82
CA ILE A 9 17.18 50.48 7.58
C ILE A 9 16.42 50.08 8.85
N LEU A 10 15.56 51.00 9.28
CA LEU A 10 14.76 50.97 10.49
C LEU A 10 13.34 50.46 10.15
N LEU A 11 12.93 49.41 10.86
CA LEU A 11 11.62 49.17 11.50
C LEU A 11 10.31 49.24 10.68
N ALA A 12 9.56 48.13 10.65
CA ALA A 12 8.09 48.13 10.80
C ALA A 12 7.60 46.76 11.29
N LEU A 13 7.33 46.69 12.59
CA LEU A 13 6.66 45.59 13.30
C LEU A 13 5.14 45.79 13.16
N THR A 14 4.39 44.81 12.68
CA THR A 14 2.92 44.82 12.72
C THR A 14 2.41 43.69 13.61
N LEU A 15 1.71 44.08 14.67
CA LEU A 15 1.01 43.22 15.63
C LEU A 15 -0.34 42.80 15.05
N LEU A 16 -0.70 41.52 15.18
CA LEU A 16 -2.07 41.01 15.06
C LEU A 16 -2.69 40.85 16.46
N PRO A 17 -3.99 41.17 16.65
CA PRO A 17 -4.64 41.09 17.96
C PRO A 17 -5.18 39.69 18.29
N ALA A 18 -4.90 39.26 19.52
CA ALA A 18 -5.51 38.12 20.18
C ALA A 18 -6.92 38.49 20.71
N CYS A 19 -7.91 37.64 20.47
CA CYS A 19 -9.21 37.67 21.16
C CYS A 19 -9.30 36.49 22.13
N LYS A 20 -9.48 36.81 23.41
CA LYS A 20 -9.75 35.89 24.53
C LYS A 20 -10.93 36.44 25.34
N SER A 21 -11.94 35.62 25.60
CA SER A 21 -12.87 35.67 26.76
C SER A 21 -13.81 34.45 26.64
N SER A 22 -13.71 33.43 27.50
CA SER A 22 -14.25 33.31 28.88
C SER A 22 -15.75 32.91 28.93
N ASP A 23 -15.97 31.61 29.18
CA ASP A 23 -16.95 30.85 30.01
C ASP A 23 -18.11 31.63 30.70
N PRO A 24 -19.27 31.01 31.09
CA PRO A 24 -19.36 29.65 31.66
C PRO A 24 -20.69 28.84 31.53
N LEU A 25 -20.60 27.58 32.02
CA LEU A 25 -21.60 26.72 32.69
C LEU A 25 -22.98 26.43 32.04
N GLY A 26 -23.26 25.13 31.87
CA GLY A 26 -24.63 24.59 31.90
C GLY A 26 -24.79 23.17 31.34
N THR A 27 -24.61 22.14 32.16
CA THR A 27 -25.33 20.85 32.04
C THR A 27 -26.72 21.04 32.70
N PRO A 28 -27.83 20.38 32.27
CA PRO A 28 -27.90 18.91 32.21
C PRO A 28 -28.84 18.27 31.14
N THR A 29 -28.69 16.94 31.00
CA THR A 29 -29.74 15.89 30.82
C THR A 29 -30.83 16.05 29.74
N ASP A 30 -30.85 15.10 28.79
CA ASP A 30 -31.74 13.92 28.78
C ASP A 30 -32.23 13.56 27.35
N SER A 31 -32.20 12.25 27.15
CA SER A 31 -32.89 11.36 26.21
C SER A 31 -34.09 11.89 25.43
N GLY A 32 -34.23 11.41 24.19
CA GLY A 32 -35.51 11.42 23.50
C GLY A 32 -35.43 11.04 22.03
N SER A 33 -35.52 9.73 21.75
CA SER A 33 -36.03 9.20 20.48
C SER A 33 -37.37 9.86 20.13
N ASP A 34 -37.62 10.12 18.84
CA ASP A 34 -38.66 9.40 18.08
C ASP A 34 -38.86 9.98 16.67
N THR A 35 -38.70 9.07 15.71
CA THR A 35 -39.52 8.78 14.53
C THR A 35 -40.76 9.65 14.25
N GLY A 36 -40.98 9.98 12.97
CA GLY A 36 -42.35 10.04 12.43
C GLY A 36 -42.68 11.09 11.36
N SER A 37 -42.39 10.73 10.10
CA SER A 37 -43.29 10.68 8.94
C SER A 37 -44.30 11.80 8.58
N THR A 38 -44.50 11.90 7.25
CA THR A 38 -45.59 12.52 6.47
C THR A 38 -45.55 14.04 6.32
N GLY A 39 -45.74 14.64 5.14
CA GLY A 39 -46.09 14.17 3.81
C GLY A 39 -46.61 15.35 2.97
N ALA A 40 -46.61 15.19 1.64
CA ALA A 40 -47.49 15.88 0.66
C ALA A 40 -47.34 17.42 0.53
N SER A 41 -47.47 18.07 -0.64
CA SER A 41 -47.75 17.70 -2.02
C SER A 41 -47.71 19.01 -2.86
N LEU A 42 -47.82 18.84 -4.19
CA LEU A 42 -48.25 19.80 -5.23
C LEU A 42 -47.17 20.66 -5.88
N SER A 43 -47.13 20.91 -7.19
CA SER A 43 -47.71 20.29 -8.41
C SER A 43 -47.40 21.22 -9.60
N GLY A 44 -47.23 20.66 -10.80
CA GLY A 44 -47.36 21.35 -12.10
C GLY A 44 -46.17 21.07 -13.03
N VAL A 45 -46.14 20.06 -13.93
CA VAL A 45 -46.97 19.77 -15.13
C VAL A 45 -46.97 20.95 -16.12
N THR A 46 -46.36 20.86 -17.31
CA THR A 46 -46.92 20.27 -18.55
C THR A 46 -45.78 20.15 -19.61
N THR A 47 -45.41 18.94 -20.06
CA THR A 47 -45.73 18.30 -21.37
C THR A 47 -45.34 19.07 -22.64
N GLN A 48 -44.45 18.48 -23.45
CA GLN A 48 -44.70 18.32 -24.89
C GLN A 48 -43.96 17.11 -25.47
N THR A 49 -44.74 16.33 -26.22
CA THR A 49 -44.42 15.09 -26.93
C THR A 49 -44.02 15.39 -28.37
N ALA A 50 -43.09 14.63 -28.94
CA ALA A 50 -43.11 14.30 -30.36
C ALA A 50 -42.46 12.93 -30.60
N SER A 51 -43.26 11.98 -31.07
CA SER A 51 -42.85 10.71 -31.64
C SER A 51 -42.33 10.90 -33.07
N SER A 52 -41.34 10.10 -33.48
CA SER A 52 -41.38 9.45 -34.80
C SER A 52 -40.44 8.24 -34.86
N THR A 53 -41.07 7.11 -35.19
CA THR A 53 -40.60 5.79 -35.62
C THR A 53 -39.46 5.76 -36.64
N THR A 54 -38.60 4.73 -36.62
CA THR A 54 -38.33 3.80 -37.74
C THR A 54 -37.59 2.54 -37.24
N ALA A 55 -37.97 1.38 -37.77
CA ALA A 55 -37.47 0.03 -37.48
C ALA A 55 -36.35 -0.42 -38.44
N GLY A 56 -35.58 -1.43 -38.03
CA GLY A 56 -34.62 -2.19 -38.87
C GLY A 56 -33.62 -2.97 -38.00
N THR A 57 -33.94 -4.16 -37.48
CA THR A 57 -33.74 -5.51 -38.06
C THR A 57 -32.27 -5.95 -38.23
N GLY A 58 -31.84 -6.91 -37.39
CA GLY A 58 -31.11 -8.11 -37.80
C GLY A 58 -29.58 -8.03 -37.97
N GLY A 59 -28.85 -8.81 -37.17
CA GLY A 59 -27.44 -9.08 -37.43
C GLY A 59 -26.74 -9.86 -36.31
N SER A 60 -27.14 -11.10 -36.06
CA SER A 60 -26.29 -12.07 -35.37
C SER A 60 -25.07 -12.35 -36.25
N SER A 61 -23.87 -12.32 -35.68
CA SER A 61 -22.68 -12.92 -36.28
C SER A 61 -21.77 -13.41 -35.16
N SER A 62 -21.91 -14.71 -34.89
CA SER A 62 -20.89 -15.53 -34.28
C SER A 62 -19.57 -15.36 -35.04
N GLY A 63 -18.50 -15.11 -34.30
CA GLY A 63 -17.14 -15.06 -34.80
C GLY A 63 -16.26 -15.95 -33.93
N ASP A 64 -16.47 -17.26 -34.02
CA ASP A 64 -15.49 -18.25 -33.58
C ASP A 64 -14.26 -18.18 -34.51
N ALA A 65 -13.11 -17.88 -33.93
CA ALA A 65 -11.79 -18.23 -34.45
C ALA A 65 -11.00 -18.76 -33.23
N SER A 66 -11.07 -20.07 -32.97
CA SER A 66 -10.11 -21.06 -33.47
C SER A 66 -8.66 -20.71 -33.14
N SER A 67 -8.27 -21.13 -31.94
CA SER A 67 -7.08 -21.94 -31.65
C SER A 67 -5.79 -21.53 -32.37
N ASP A 68 -4.94 -20.80 -31.66
CA ASP A 68 -3.50 -21.08 -31.72
C ASP A 68 -3.12 -21.87 -30.47
N ALA A 69 -2.45 -22.99 -30.71
CA ALA A 69 -2.03 -23.94 -29.69
C ALA A 69 -0.59 -23.61 -29.32
N GLY A 70 -0.42 -22.65 -28.42
CA GLY A 70 0.69 -22.63 -27.48
C GLY A 70 0.21 -23.32 -26.21
N THR A 71 0.84 -24.44 -25.82
CA THR A 71 0.52 -25.09 -24.55
C THR A 71 1.26 -24.34 -23.44
N THR A 72 0.82 -23.13 -23.13
CA THR A 72 1.01 -22.53 -21.81
C THR A 72 -0.05 -23.13 -20.91
N GLN A 73 0.33 -23.64 -19.73
CA GLN A 73 -0.67 -23.84 -18.69
C GLN A 73 -1.34 -22.49 -18.50
N GLY A 74 -2.66 -22.43 -18.70
CA GLY A 74 -3.38 -21.18 -18.57
C GLY A 74 -3.35 -20.76 -17.11
N VAL A 75 -2.68 -19.63 -16.84
CA VAL A 75 -2.94 -18.82 -15.65
C VAL A 75 -4.47 -18.71 -15.48
N GLY A 76 -4.95 -18.92 -14.25
CA GLY A 76 -6.37 -18.83 -13.93
C GLY A 76 -6.91 -17.43 -14.17
N GLU A 77 -8.24 -17.27 -14.08
CA GLU A 77 -8.81 -15.93 -13.98
C GLU A 77 -8.43 -15.33 -12.62
N CYS A 78 -8.30 -14.00 -12.54
CA CYS A 78 -8.11 -13.33 -11.26
C CYS A 78 -9.19 -13.73 -10.26
N ALA A 79 -8.77 -13.98 -9.02
CA ALA A 79 -9.64 -14.37 -7.93
C ALA A 79 -9.60 -13.28 -6.86
N VAL A 80 -10.76 -12.69 -6.58
CA VAL A 80 -10.91 -11.68 -5.52
C VAL A 80 -10.46 -12.25 -4.17
N ILE A 81 -9.63 -11.48 -3.46
CA ILE A 81 -9.09 -11.81 -2.15
C ILE A 81 -9.85 -10.96 -1.12
N GLU A 82 -10.38 -11.62 -0.09
CA GLU A 82 -11.11 -10.96 1.00
C GLU A 82 -10.18 -10.85 2.21
N CYS A 83 -10.08 -9.65 2.78
CA CYS A 83 -9.26 -9.30 3.93
C CYS A 83 -10.20 -8.90 5.07
N GLU A 84 -10.40 -9.81 6.04
CA GLU A 84 -11.27 -9.60 7.21
C GLU A 84 -12.72 -9.14 6.87
N GLY A 85 -13.25 -9.55 5.71
CA GLY A 85 -14.60 -9.18 5.25
C GLY A 85 -14.64 -7.96 4.34
N GLU A 86 -13.49 -7.37 3.99
CA GLU A 86 -13.35 -6.29 3.03
C GLU A 86 -12.56 -6.76 1.80
N VAL A 87 -12.76 -6.07 0.67
CA VAL A 87 -12.01 -6.31 -0.56
C VAL A 87 -11.35 -4.98 -0.88
N LEU A 88 -10.02 -4.99 -0.98
CA LEU A 88 -9.18 -3.80 -1.10
C LEU A 88 -8.53 -3.76 -2.49
N ALA A 89 -7.99 -2.60 -2.86
CA ALA A 89 -7.52 -2.31 -4.22
C ALA A 89 -6.56 -3.39 -4.76
N CYS A 90 -5.63 -3.88 -3.94
CA CYS A 90 -4.65 -4.88 -4.34
C CYS A 90 -5.15 -6.34 -4.37
N GLY A 91 -6.46 -6.56 -4.25
CA GLY A 91 -7.08 -7.89 -4.28
C GLY A 91 -8.49 -7.91 -4.84
N ASP A 92 -8.92 -6.87 -5.56
CA ASP A 92 -10.29 -6.71 -6.06
C ASP A 92 -10.46 -7.14 -7.53
N CYS A 93 -9.39 -7.57 -8.19
CA CYS A 93 -9.31 -7.92 -9.60
C CYS A 93 -9.58 -6.75 -10.55
N VAL A 94 -9.27 -5.54 -10.13
CA VAL A 94 -9.39 -4.31 -10.91
C VAL A 94 -8.09 -3.53 -10.84
N ASP A 95 -7.59 -3.13 -12.01
CA ASP A 95 -6.52 -2.14 -12.15
C ASP A 95 -7.04 -0.76 -11.67
N ASN A 96 -6.85 -0.44 -10.39
CA ASN A 96 -7.39 0.73 -9.70
C ASN A 96 -6.63 2.02 -10.07
N ASP A 97 -5.35 1.92 -10.45
CA ASP A 97 -4.52 3.06 -10.81
C ASP A 97 -4.39 3.28 -12.34
N SER A 98 -4.86 2.31 -13.13
CA SER A 98 -4.87 2.29 -14.60
C SER A 98 -3.49 2.21 -15.26
N ASP A 99 -2.51 1.59 -14.61
CA ASP A 99 -1.17 1.38 -15.17
C ASP A 99 -1.09 0.14 -16.12
N GLY A 100 -2.12 -0.71 -16.07
CA GLY A 100 -2.23 -1.94 -16.87
C GLY A 100 -1.77 -3.22 -16.17
N LYS A 101 -1.47 -3.14 -14.88
CA LYS A 101 -1.27 -4.25 -13.95
C LYS A 101 -2.48 -4.31 -13.01
N VAL A 102 -2.70 -5.47 -12.41
CA VAL A 102 -3.88 -5.72 -11.58
C VAL A 102 -3.43 -6.41 -10.31
N ASP A 103 -3.84 -5.87 -9.18
CA ASP A 103 -3.63 -6.45 -7.86
C ASP A 103 -2.13 -6.76 -7.64
N LEU A 104 -1.79 -7.97 -7.17
CA LEU A 104 -0.42 -8.43 -6.94
C LEU A 104 0.42 -8.63 -8.23
N ALA A 105 -0.14 -8.38 -9.41
CA ALA A 105 0.68 -8.20 -10.61
C ALA A 105 1.30 -6.80 -10.67
N ASP A 106 0.70 -5.84 -9.96
CA ASP A 106 1.25 -4.53 -9.70
C ASP A 106 2.35 -4.63 -8.62
N PRO A 107 3.58 -4.18 -8.90
CA PRO A 107 4.66 -4.19 -7.92
C PRO A 107 4.47 -3.26 -6.74
N GLU A 108 3.60 -2.26 -6.85
CA GLU A 108 3.28 -1.31 -5.79
C GLU A 108 2.42 -1.96 -4.70
N CYS A 109 1.70 -3.04 -5.01
CA CYS A 109 0.97 -3.84 -4.02
C CYS A 109 1.93 -4.67 -3.14
N VAL A 110 2.08 -4.28 -1.87
CA VAL A 110 2.92 -5.00 -0.90
C VAL A 110 2.23 -6.23 -0.28
N GLY A 111 0.91 -6.36 -0.48
CA GLY A 111 0.08 -7.50 -0.15
C GLY A 111 -1.34 -7.36 -0.71
N PRO A 112 -2.16 -8.43 -0.68
CA PRO A 112 -3.51 -8.39 -1.25
C PRO A 112 -4.51 -7.59 -0.41
N CYS A 113 -4.10 -7.17 0.79
CA CYS A 113 -4.90 -6.40 1.73
C CYS A 113 -4.51 -4.93 1.75
N ASP A 114 -3.95 -4.41 0.67
CA ASP A 114 -3.63 -3.00 0.53
C ASP A 114 -4.76 -2.28 -0.21
N ASP A 115 -5.09 -1.08 0.25
CA ASP A 115 -6.12 -0.17 -0.30
C ASP A 115 -5.56 0.80 -1.35
N LEU A 116 -4.24 0.79 -1.60
CA LEU A 116 -3.58 1.59 -2.62
C LEU A 116 -2.80 0.68 -3.57
N GLU A 117 -3.09 0.80 -4.87
CA GLU A 117 -2.35 0.15 -5.96
C GLU A 117 -1.37 1.14 -6.63
N ASP A 118 -1.45 2.44 -6.34
CA ASP A 118 -0.63 3.49 -6.99
C ASP A 118 0.66 3.85 -6.23
N THR A 119 0.89 3.25 -5.06
CA THR A 119 2.03 3.49 -4.16
C THR A 119 2.38 2.24 -3.37
N PHE A 120 3.62 2.14 -2.86
CA PHE A 120 4.03 1.06 -1.95
C PHE A 120 3.39 1.14 -0.55
N ALA A 121 2.70 2.24 -0.22
CA ALA A 121 1.99 2.37 1.04
C ALA A 121 0.68 1.58 0.97
N THR A 122 0.34 0.88 2.05
CA THR A 122 -0.85 0.01 2.08
C THR A 122 -2.18 0.76 2.04
N GLY A 123 -2.21 2.06 2.41
CA GLY A 123 -3.44 2.82 2.60
C GLY A 123 -4.31 2.41 3.80
N LEU A 124 -3.89 1.42 4.60
CA LEU A 124 -4.71 0.86 5.68
C LEU A 124 -4.89 1.83 6.86
N PRO A 125 -6.11 1.93 7.44
CA PRO A 125 -6.35 2.73 8.64
C PRO A 125 -5.64 2.15 9.86
N GLY A 126 -4.49 2.72 10.22
CA GLY A 126 -3.69 2.16 11.30
C GLY A 126 -2.20 2.17 10.99
N ASP A 127 -1.83 2.34 9.72
CA ASP A 127 -0.44 2.38 9.34
C ASP A 127 0.19 3.74 9.66
N ASN A 128 1.42 3.70 10.16
CA ASN A 128 2.20 4.89 10.53
C ASN A 128 1.47 5.82 11.51
N MET A 129 0.66 5.27 12.42
CA MET A 129 -0.16 6.05 13.37
C MET A 129 0.68 6.92 14.31
N ASP A 130 1.94 6.54 14.53
CA ASP A 130 2.94 7.35 15.21
C ASP A 130 4.10 7.66 14.25
N ALA A 131 4.37 8.95 14.05
CA ALA A 131 5.42 9.43 13.16
C ALA A 131 6.83 8.93 13.53
N CYS A 132 7.02 8.43 14.75
CA CYS A 132 8.29 7.94 15.26
C CYS A 132 8.28 6.48 15.67
N ASN A 133 7.22 5.99 16.30
CA ASN A 133 7.18 4.64 16.85
C ASN A 133 6.56 3.71 15.82
N GLN A 134 7.26 2.63 15.54
CA GLN A 134 6.81 1.56 14.66
C GLN A 134 6.79 0.27 15.46
N ASP A 135 5.87 -0.60 15.11
CA ASP A 135 5.82 -2.03 15.45
C ASP A 135 5.83 -2.81 14.13
N CYS A 136 5.26 -4.02 14.05
CA CYS A 136 5.17 -4.71 12.78
C CYS A 136 4.37 -3.88 11.79
N PHE A 137 5.00 -3.57 10.66
CA PHE A 137 4.33 -2.82 9.60
C PHE A 137 3.24 -3.67 8.93
N PHE A 138 3.44 -4.98 8.86
CA PHE A 138 2.63 -5.91 8.04
C PHE A 138 1.47 -6.59 8.79
N ASP A 139 1.09 -6.11 9.98
CA ASP A 139 -0.05 -6.64 10.75
C ASP A 139 -1.31 -5.77 10.67
N GLY A 140 -1.26 -4.69 9.86
CA GLY A 140 -2.39 -3.80 9.58
C GLY A 140 -2.79 -2.88 10.73
N ASN A 141 -1.93 -2.71 11.74
CA ASN A 141 -2.22 -1.80 12.85
C ASN A 141 -1.02 -0.94 13.31
N SER A 142 -0.09 -0.64 12.39
CA SER A 142 1.25 -0.24 12.77
C SER A 142 1.36 1.01 13.68
N GLY A 143 2.02 0.83 14.84
CA GLY A 143 2.21 1.81 15.91
C GLY A 143 1.33 1.54 17.14
N SER A 144 0.57 0.44 17.16
CA SER A 144 -0.32 0.01 18.24
C SER A 144 0.38 -0.75 19.38
N GLY A 145 1.50 -1.43 19.08
CA GLY A 145 2.40 -2.07 20.03
C GLY A 145 1.86 -3.34 20.69
N ASP A 146 0.90 -4.02 20.08
CA ASP A 146 0.26 -5.23 20.59
C ASP A 146 0.99 -6.53 20.21
N ASP A 147 1.74 -6.51 19.11
CA ASP A 147 2.61 -7.56 18.55
C ASP A 147 3.99 -7.71 19.24
N LYS A 148 4.36 -6.75 20.10
CA LYS A 148 5.66 -6.64 20.81
C LYS A 148 6.84 -6.26 19.91
N CYS A 149 6.61 -5.90 18.65
CA CYS A 149 7.64 -5.22 17.89
C CYS A 149 7.78 -3.80 18.44
N THR A 150 9.02 -3.30 18.49
CA THR A 150 9.24 -1.93 18.93
C THR A 150 10.44 -1.37 18.21
N TRP A 151 10.18 -0.39 17.38
CA TRP A 151 11.19 0.39 16.69
C TRP A 151 10.86 1.87 16.79
N ASN A 152 11.90 2.68 16.71
CA ASN A 152 11.73 4.12 16.66
C ASN A 152 12.52 4.66 15.48
N LEU A 153 11.89 5.40 14.58
CA LEU A 153 12.54 5.93 13.38
C LEU A 153 13.72 6.85 13.69
N LYS A 154 13.83 7.40 14.91
CA LYS A 154 15.04 8.11 15.37
C LYS A 154 16.29 7.24 15.38
N CYS A 155 16.14 5.93 15.39
CA CYS A 155 17.23 4.97 15.36
C CYS A 155 17.79 4.77 13.94
N ASP A 156 17.03 5.13 12.91
CA ASP A 156 17.40 4.88 11.53
C ASP A 156 18.22 6.05 10.94
N PRO A 157 19.51 5.84 10.60
CA PRO A 157 20.37 6.87 10.05
C PRO A 157 19.98 7.37 8.64
N ALA A 158 19.14 6.63 7.91
CA ALA A 158 18.59 7.04 6.62
C ALA A 158 17.42 8.04 6.77
N ASN A 159 16.94 8.24 8.00
CA ASN A 159 15.93 9.23 8.37
C ASN A 159 14.58 9.07 7.64
N PRO A 160 13.96 7.87 7.63
CA PRO A 160 12.65 7.66 7.03
C PRO A 160 11.57 8.54 7.69
N GLY A 161 11.68 8.79 8.99
CA GLY A 161 10.74 9.66 9.72
C GLY A 161 10.79 11.16 9.35
N GLY A 162 11.68 11.56 8.43
CA GLY A 162 11.70 12.92 7.87
C GLY A 162 11.86 14.02 8.92
N ASP A 163 11.13 15.13 8.72
CA ASP A 163 11.13 16.28 9.64
C ASP A 163 10.30 16.02 10.91
N ASP A 164 9.34 15.11 10.86
CA ASP A 164 8.44 14.80 11.98
C ASP A 164 9.11 13.88 13.01
N CYS A 165 9.99 12.99 12.55
CA CYS A 165 10.81 12.13 13.37
C CYS A 165 12.27 12.04 12.90
N PRO A 166 13.05 13.10 13.11
CA PRO A 166 14.42 13.15 12.63
C PRO A 166 15.31 12.15 13.38
N TYR A 167 16.21 11.50 12.65
CA TYR A 167 17.29 10.65 13.16
C TYR A 167 18.02 11.33 14.31
N ASP A 168 18.16 10.60 15.42
CA ASP A 168 18.86 11.06 16.61
C ASP A 168 19.89 10.00 17.03
N PRO A 169 21.20 10.20 16.72
CA PRO A 169 22.26 9.26 17.10
C PRO A 169 22.42 9.13 18.62
N ASP A 170 21.87 10.06 19.41
CA ASP A 170 21.90 10.02 20.86
C ASP A 170 20.65 9.36 21.47
N PHE A 171 19.63 9.03 20.67
CA PHE A 171 18.46 8.30 21.13
C PHE A 171 18.85 6.92 21.67
N LYS A 172 18.27 6.54 22.81
CA LYS A 172 18.73 5.36 23.58
C LYS A 172 17.81 4.15 23.50
N ASN A 173 16.64 4.29 22.87
CA ASN A 173 15.67 3.21 22.76
C ASN A 173 15.69 2.61 21.35
N CYS A 174 16.89 2.26 20.89
CA CYS A 174 17.13 1.53 19.65
C CYS A 174 17.48 0.09 20.01
N PRO A 175 16.50 -0.82 20.08
CA PRO A 175 16.79 -2.22 20.38
C PRO A 175 17.66 -2.82 19.27
N GLU A 176 18.73 -3.52 19.66
CA GLU A 176 19.57 -4.26 18.70
C GLU A 176 18.86 -5.53 18.19
N THR A 177 17.92 -6.06 18.97
CA THR A 177 17.15 -7.28 18.65
C THR A 177 15.70 -7.11 19.09
N GLN A 178 14.78 -7.68 18.31
CA GLN A 178 13.37 -7.76 18.62
C GLN A 178 13.06 -8.92 19.55
N SER A 179 11.84 -8.94 20.09
CA SER A 179 11.38 -10.06 20.90
C SER A 179 11.04 -11.26 20.02
N GLU A 180 11.17 -12.48 20.55
CA GLU A 180 10.71 -13.69 19.85
C GLU A 180 9.23 -13.60 19.44
N GLU A 181 8.42 -12.91 20.25
CA GLU A 181 7.01 -12.68 19.95
C GLU A 181 6.83 -11.79 18.72
N CYS A 182 7.64 -10.73 18.58
CA CYS A 182 7.70 -9.92 17.36
C CYS A 182 8.09 -10.77 16.14
N LEU A 183 9.19 -11.53 16.24
CA LEU A 183 9.68 -12.37 15.13
C LEU A 183 8.67 -13.45 14.70
N MET A 184 7.82 -13.93 15.62
CA MET A 184 6.81 -14.94 15.31
C MET A 184 5.51 -14.36 14.77
N ASN A 185 5.17 -13.12 15.13
CA ASN A 185 3.89 -12.49 14.80
C ASN A 185 3.99 -11.58 13.58
N CYS A 186 5.17 -11.01 13.31
CA CYS A 186 5.35 -10.14 12.18
C CYS A 186 5.60 -10.97 10.92
N ALA A 187 4.60 -11.02 10.03
CA ALA A 187 4.68 -11.71 8.75
C ALA A 187 5.43 -10.84 7.73
N VAL A 188 6.75 -10.70 7.92
CA VAL A 188 7.61 -9.89 7.07
C VAL A 188 7.72 -10.52 5.68
N PRO A 189 7.36 -9.82 4.60
CA PRO A 189 7.59 -10.29 3.25
C PRO A 189 9.08 -10.34 2.89
N SER A 190 9.43 -11.24 1.98
CA SER A 190 10.75 -11.28 1.34
C SER A 190 11.16 -9.92 0.80
N GLY A 191 12.34 -9.46 1.21
CA GLY A 191 12.88 -8.16 0.85
C GLY A 191 12.56 -7.05 1.84
N CYS A 192 11.82 -7.28 2.93
CA CYS A 192 11.49 -6.25 3.92
C CYS A 192 12.10 -6.54 5.31
N ASP A 193 12.12 -5.52 6.16
CA ASP A 193 12.24 -5.69 7.61
C ASP A 193 10.89 -5.49 8.30
N CYS A 194 10.77 -5.84 9.58
CA CYS A 194 9.51 -5.69 10.33
C CYS A 194 8.89 -4.30 10.29
N PHE A 195 9.66 -3.25 10.03
CA PHE A 195 9.28 -1.86 10.23
C PHE A 195 9.00 -1.14 8.91
N GLY A 196 8.81 -1.89 7.83
CA GLY A 196 8.46 -1.33 6.52
C GLY A 196 9.67 -0.80 5.75
N CYS A 197 10.89 -1.24 6.06
CA CYS A 197 12.04 -0.98 5.21
C CYS A 197 12.20 -2.10 4.18
N CYS A 198 11.82 -1.84 2.93
CA CYS A 198 11.80 -2.82 1.86
C CYS A 198 12.82 -2.51 0.78
N THR A 199 13.48 -3.56 0.29
CA THR A 199 14.33 -3.49 -0.91
C THR A 199 13.44 -3.73 -2.13
N VAL A 200 13.27 -2.70 -2.94
CA VAL A 200 12.57 -2.76 -4.22
C VAL A 200 13.58 -2.77 -5.36
N GLN A 201 13.37 -3.63 -6.34
CA GLN A 201 14.18 -3.68 -7.55
C GLN A 201 13.52 -2.91 -8.68
N VAL A 202 14.27 -2.00 -9.32
CA VAL A 202 13.83 -1.31 -10.54
C VAL A 202 14.91 -1.49 -11.60
N GLY A 203 14.71 -2.49 -12.46
CA GLY A 203 15.75 -2.98 -13.37
C GLY A 203 16.94 -3.55 -12.59
N ASP A 204 18.16 -3.09 -12.91
CA ASP A 204 19.40 -3.56 -12.25
C ASP A 204 19.74 -2.79 -10.95
N ILE A 205 18.83 -1.96 -10.43
CA ILE A 205 19.08 -1.09 -9.26
C ILE A 205 18.13 -1.45 -8.11
N SER A 206 18.72 -1.68 -6.94
CA SER A 206 18.01 -1.91 -5.68
C SER A 206 17.87 -0.60 -4.90
N TYR A 207 16.67 -0.37 -4.35
CA TYR A 207 16.36 0.77 -3.49
C TYR A 207 15.82 0.27 -2.16
N ASP A 208 16.44 0.67 -1.06
CA ASP A 208 15.87 0.47 0.29
C ASP A 208 14.96 1.65 0.60
N ILE A 209 13.66 1.42 0.48
CA ILE A 209 12.61 2.43 0.66
C ILE A 209 11.78 2.14 1.90
N TYR A 210 11.30 3.20 2.53
CA TYR A 210 10.32 3.10 3.59
C TYR A 210 8.92 3.11 2.98
N ILE A 211 8.20 1.99 3.11
CA ILE A 211 6.86 1.85 2.52
C ILE A 211 5.79 2.63 3.29
N GLY A 212 6.14 3.24 4.43
CA GLY A 212 5.28 4.22 5.09
C GLY A 212 5.25 5.60 4.41
N ASP A 213 6.05 5.80 3.36
CA ASP A 213 5.99 7.00 2.51
C ASP A 213 4.79 6.91 1.55
N ALA A 214 3.73 7.64 1.89
CA ALA A 214 2.47 7.63 1.14
C ALA A 214 2.54 8.18 -0.30
N ASP A 215 3.66 8.80 -0.70
CA ASP A 215 3.86 9.31 -2.06
C ASP A 215 4.88 8.46 -2.87
N CYS A 216 5.35 7.34 -2.32
CA CYS A 216 6.38 6.50 -2.91
C CYS A 216 5.82 5.42 -3.84
N SER A 217 6.27 5.40 -5.10
CA SER A 217 5.94 4.38 -6.10
C SER A 217 7.14 4.10 -7.02
N ILE A 218 7.05 3.12 -7.93
CA ILE A 218 8.11 2.87 -8.92
C ILE A 218 8.35 4.12 -9.77
N ALA A 219 7.27 4.85 -10.13
CA ALA A 219 7.38 6.05 -10.94
C ALA A 219 8.15 7.19 -10.23
N THR A 220 8.18 7.18 -8.90
CA THR A 220 8.83 8.21 -8.07
C THR A 220 10.00 7.65 -7.24
N ILE A 221 10.51 6.45 -7.54
CA ILE A 221 11.43 5.69 -6.69
C ILE A 221 12.63 6.48 -6.14
N ASP A 222 13.22 7.37 -6.95
CA ASP A 222 14.35 8.24 -6.56
C ASP A 222 14.00 9.31 -5.50
N GLN A 223 12.72 9.55 -5.25
CA GLN A 223 12.18 10.54 -4.33
C GLN A 223 11.63 9.93 -3.04
N CYS A 224 11.47 8.60 -3.02
CA CYS A 224 11.02 7.87 -1.85
C CYS A 224 11.93 8.11 -0.65
N GLN A 225 11.33 8.13 0.54
CA GLN A 225 12.09 8.10 1.78
C GLN A 225 12.91 6.82 1.86
N SER A 226 14.24 6.97 1.99
CA SER A 226 15.13 5.84 2.24
C SER A 226 15.08 5.40 3.70
N CYS A 227 15.36 4.13 3.94
CA CYS A 227 15.46 3.55 5.28
C CYS A 227 16.73 2.70 5.42
N THR A 228 17.03 2.28 6.65
CA THR A 228 18.06 1.29 6.98
C THR A 228 17.39 0.07 7.57
N LYS A 229 17.55 -1.09 6.92
CA LYS A 229 16.97 -2.35 7.39
C LYS A 229 17.45 -2.77 8.77
N THR A 230 16.52 -3.32 9.54
CA THR A 230 16.76 -3.96 10.83
C THR A 230 17.06 -5.45 10.64
N LEU A 231 18.35 -5.80 10.60
CA LEU A 231 18.84 -7.15 10.26
C LEU A 231 18.46 -8.30 11.23
N ASP A 232 17.78 -8.00 12.33
CA ASP A 232 17.35 -9.03 13.28
C ASP A 232 16.00 -9.65 12.88
N CYS A 233 15.25 -8.96 12.01
CA CYS A 233 13.95 -9.39 11.57
C CYS A 233 13.66 -9.04 10.11
N ASP A 234 14.73 -8.84 9.33
CA ASP A 234 14.60 -8.79 7.89
C ASP A 234 14.48 -10.18 7.30
N ASP A 235 13.70 -10.26 6.23
CA ASP A 235 13.78 -11.37 5.30
C ASP A 235 14.53 -10.83 4.07
N GLU A 236 15.83 -11.11 3.98
CA GLU A 236 16.66 -10.61 2.88
C GLU A 236 16.25 -11.31 1.58
N CYS A 237 15.87 -10.53 0.56
CA CYS A 237 15.55 -11.13 -0.72
C CYS A 237 16.82 -11.56 -1.48
N GLU A 238 16.86 -12.81 -1.95
CA GLU A 238 18.01 -13.42 -2.60
C GLU A 238 17.70 -13.88 -4.06
N PRO A 239 17.68 -12.96 -5.05
CA PRO A 239 17.44 -13.32 -6.47
C PRO A 239 18.38 -14.40 -7.02
N GLU A 240 19.62 -14.46 -6.52
CA GLU A 240 20.62 -15.47 -6.90
C GLU A 240 20.24 -16.91 -6.46
N LYS A 241 19.25 -17.04 -5.57
CA LYS A 241 18.62 -18.31 -5.19
C LYS A 241 17.24 -18.48 -5.84
N CYS A 242 16.97 -17.73 -6.90
CA CYS A 242 15.69 -17.72 -7.62
C CYS A 242 14.51 -17.23 -6.77
N GLU A 243 14.74 -16.44 -5.73
CA GLU A 243 13.66 -15.77 -4.99
C GLU A 243 13.19 -14.51 -5.74
N LEU A 244 11.88 -14.34 -5.89
CA LEU A 244 11.31 -13.16 -6.54
C LEU A 244 11.13 -12.03 -5.52
N CYS A 245 11.77 -10.88 -5.75
CA CYS A 245 11.65 -9.72 -4.86
C CYS A 245 10.55 -8.76 -5.31
N PHE A 246 10.17 -7.84 -4.42
CA PHE A 246 9.39 -6.66 -4.79
C PHE A 246 10.00 -5.88 -5.95
N GLY A 247 9.14 -5.46 -6.88
CA GLY A 247 9.58 -4.74 -8.08
C GLY A 247 10.11 -5.63 -9.21
N GLN A 248 10.29 -6.94 -8.99
CA GLN A 248 10.80 -7.84 -10.02
C GLN A 248 9.69 -8.62 -10.72
N ASP A 249 9.86 -8.76 -12.03
CA ASP A 249 9.16 -9.78 -12.80
C ASP A 249 9.96 -11.11 -12.76
N PRO A 250 9.31 -12.28 -12.92
CA PRO A 250 10.02 -13.56 -13.02
C PRO A 250 11.09 -13.59 -14.14
N GLU A 251 10.96 -12.73 -15.14
CA GLU A 251 11.93 -12.54 -16.22
C GLU A 251 13.22 -11.84 -15.77
N ASP A 252 13.18 -11.11 -14.65
CA ASP A 252 14.33 -10.41 -14.05
C ASP A 252 15.21 -11.34 -13.22
N LEU A 253 14.75 -12.57 -12.95
CA LEU A 253 15.53 -13.55 -12.20
C LEU A 253 16.77 -14.02 -12.99
N PRO A 254 17.86 -14.40 -12.29
CA PRO A 254 19.09 -14.86 -12.93
C PRO A 254 18.88 -16.05 -13.90
N PRO A 255 19.70 -16.16 -14.96
CA PRO A 255 19.61 -17.27 -15.90
C PRO A 255 19.73 -18.63 -15.21
N GLY A 256 18.69 -19.45 -15.32
CA GLY A 256 18.61 -20.76 -14.66
C GLY A 256 17.48 -20.87 -13.64
N CYS A 257 16.85 -19.75 -13.30
CA CYS A 257 15.58 -19.70 -12.58
C CYS A 257 14.43 -19.87 -13.58
N ASP A 258 13.54 -20.83 -13.32
CA ASP A 258 12.31 -21.05 -14.10
C ASP A 258 11.08 -20.43 -13.37
N GLY A 259 11.31 -19.38 -12.57
CA GLY A 259 10.34 -18.73 -11.67
C GLY A 259 10.88 -18.58 -10.24
N GLY A 260 10.03 -18.07 -9.35
CA GLY A 260 10.31 -17.96 -7.91
C GLY A 260 10.50 -19.32 -7.25
N GLU A 261 11.51 -19.48 -6.38
CA GLU A 261 11.67 -20.63 -5.49
C GLU A 261 10.95 -20.39 -4.17
N CYS A 262 10.10 -21.34 -3.77
CA CYS A 262 9.30 -21.26 -2.55
C CYS A 262 9.79 -22.21 -1.46
N PRO A 263 9.40 -21.98 -0.19
CA PRO A 263 9.66 -22.91 0.91
C PRO A 263 9.14 -24.33 0.63
N GLU A 264 9.72 -25.33 1.31
CA GLU A 264 9.38 -26.74 1.08
C GLU A 264 7.87 -27.00 1.29
N GLY A 265 7.20 -27.46 0.24
CA GLY A 265 5.78 -27.79 0.27
C GLY A 265 4.84 -26.66 -0.15
N VAL A 266 5.37 -25.47 -0.43
CA VAL A 266 4.64 -24.35 -1.04
C VAL A 266 4.70 -24.46 -2.56
N GLN A 267 3.58 -24.21 -3.23
CA GLN A 267 3.51 -24.23 -4.69
C GLN A 267 4.11 -22.93 -5.24
N THR A 268 5.00 -23.05 -6.23
CA THR A 268 5.45 -21.91 -7.05
C THR A 268 4.32 -21.46 -7.98
N CYS A 269 4.25 -20.17 -8.27
CA CYS A 269 3.25 -19.61 -9.15
C CYS A 269 3.81 -18.49 -10.01
N THR A 270 3.03 -18.16 -11.04
CA THR A 270 3.16 -16.93 -11.80
C THR A 270 1.82 -16.20 -11.75
N ILE A 271 1.88 -14.87 -11.84
CA ILE A 271 0.73 -13.99 -11.99
C ILE A 271 0.87 -13.26 -13.33
N ASP A 272 -0.22 -13.17 -14.09
CA ASP A 272 -0.25 -12.34 -15.29
C ASP A 272 -0.65 -10.91 -14.95
N SER A 273 -0.48 -9.98 -15.90
CA SER A 273 -0.81 -8.57 -15.71
C SER A 273 -2.31 -8.29 -15.44
N MET A 274 -3.16 -9.31 -15.53
CA MET A 274 -4.60 -9.22 -15.25
C MET A 274 -4.96 -9.84 -13.89
N GLY A 275 -3.97 -10.13 -13.03
CA GLY A 275 -4.15 -10.73 -11.70
C GLY A 275 -4.40 -12.26 -11.74
N GLY A 276 -4.33 -12.88 -12.92
CA GLY A 276 -4.57 -14.31 -13.10
C GLY A 276 -3.39 -15.15 -12.63
N SER A 277 -3.63 -16.15 -11.78
CA SER A 277 -2.56 -17.02 -11.25
C SER A 277 -2.87 -18.52 -11.27
N GLU A 278 -1.85 -19.33 -11.04
CA GLU A 278 -1.93 -20.81 -10.99
C GLU A 278 -2.30 -21.36 -9.61
N CYS A 279 -2.56 -20.47 -8.64
CA CYS A 279 -2.86 -20.87 -7.27
C CYS A 279 -4.26 -21.47 -7.13
N ALA A 280 -4.39 -22.42 -6.22
CA ALA A 280 -5.68 -23.05 -5.93
C ALA A 280 -6.64 -22.07 -5.24
N ALA A 281 -7.94 -22.33 -5.32
CA ALA A 281 -8.93 -21.50 -4.61
C ALA A 281 -8.62 -21.38 -3.11
N GLY A 282 -8.66 -20.15 -2.59
CA GLY A 282 -8.23 -19.82 -1.22
C GLY A 282 -6.74 -19.52 -1.09
N TYR A 283 -6.00 -19.46 -2.19
CA TYR A 283 -4.61 -19.04 -2.25
C TYR A 283 -4.44 -17.94 -3.28
N TYR A 284 -3.40 -17.12 -3.12
CA TYR A 284 -3.00 -16.07 -4.06
C TYR A 284 -1.51 -16.20 -4.39
N CYS A 285 -1.10 -15.65 -5.54
CA CYS A 285 0.30 -15.66 -5.92
C CYS A 285 0.99 -14.40 -5.40
N PHE A 286 2.00 -14.57 -4.56
CA PHE A 286 2.75 -13.47 -3.99
C PHE A 286 4.23 -13.80 -4.04
N LEU A 287 5.01 -12.92 -4.67
CA LEU A 287 6.46 -13.10 -4.84
C LEU A 287 6.82 -14.50 -5.39
N GLY A 288 6.00 -15.00 -6.33
CA GLY A 288 6.20 -16.29 -6.98
C GLY A 288 5.75 -17.51 -6.17
N CYS A 289 5.10 -17.31 -5.00
CA CYS A 289 4.63 -18.37 -4.13
C CYS A 289 3.13 -18.30 -3.86
N CYS A 290 2.47 -19.47 -3.86
CA CYS A 290 1.06 -19.55 -3.50
C CYS A 290 0.88 -19.47 -1.99
N GLU A 291 0.45 -18.32 -1.51
CA GLU A 291 0.17 -18.04 -0.10
C GLU A 291 -1.31 -18.20 0.22
N LEU A 292 -1.61 -18.58 1.46
CA LEU A 292 -2.99 -18.76 1.91
C LEU A 292 -3.66 -17.38 2.00
N ALA A 293 -4.82 -17.23 1.35
CA ALA A 293 -5.58 -16.00 1.44
C ALA A 293 -5.93 -15.65 2.90
N PRO A 294 -5.82 -14.38 3.30
CA PRO A 294 -6.38 -13.91 4.56
C PRO A 294 -7.89 -14.18 4.57
N GLY A 295 -8.47 -14.33 5.76
CA GLY A 295 -9.84 -14.81 5.94
C GLY A 295 -10.66 -13.97 6.91
#